data_AF-A0A2S2PFE8-F1
#
_entry.id   AF-A0A2S2PFE8-F1
#
_cell.length_a   1.000
_cell.length_b   1.000
_cell.length_c   1.000
_cell.angle_alpha   90.00
_cell.angle_beta   90.00
_cell.angle_gamma   90.00
#
_symmetry.space_group_name_H-M   'P 1'
#
loop_
_entity.id
_entity.type
_entity.pdbx_description
1 polymer ?
#
loop_
_entity_poly.entity_id
_entity_poly.type
_entity_poly.pdbx_seq_one_letter_code
_entity_poly.pdbx_strand_id
1 'polypeptide(L)'
;GCHRGFIAYLKKTVPNVLAVHCVIHRQHLVAKNLSERLHKSLHYVISAINKIKNNSLNDRLFGQLCTENDEEFNQLLFHTEVRWLSKGACLDRFYKLFDSVLEFLKTKDDILRGNLINYRSDIAYLTDLFKKFNETNLQLQGDDLNLIKTKNIISAFLIKLLMYKRNLGRKEFIQFPNLSMAQKNDEDLMTYCQHLEALHSDFNKRFE
;
A
#
# COMPACT_ATOMS: atom_id res chain seq x y z
N GLY A 1 17.97 -6.12 -18.12
CA GLY A 1 17.84 -6.41 -19.56
C GLY A 1 17.92 -5.16 -20.43
N CYS A 2 19.01 -4.40 -20.34
CA CYS A 2 19.23 -3.16 -21.13
C CYS A 2 19.78 -3.42 -22.54
N HIS A 3 20.37 -4.60 -22.81
CA HIS A 3 21.08 -4.87 -24.08
C HIS A 3 20.54 -6.07 -24.88
N ARG A 4 19.51 -6.77 -24.36
CA ARG A 4 18.88 -7.95 -24.98
C ARG A 4 17.35 -8.00 -24.84
N GLY A 5 16.72 -6.85 -24.58
CA GLY A 5 15.27 -6.76 -24.39
C GLY A 5 14.51 -6.30 -25.64
N PHE A 6 13.18 -6.41 -25.62
CA PHE A 6 12.28 -5.94 -26.68
C PHE A 6 12.59 -4.51 -27.17
N ILE A 7 12.85 -3.57 -26.24
CA ILE A 7 13.20 -2.18 -26.58
C ILE A 7 14.48 -2.08 -27.42
N ALA A 8 15.49 -2.93 -27.15
CA ALA A 8 16.74 -2.93 -27.90
C ALA A 8 16.52 -3.45 -29.33
N TYR A 9 15.66 -4.46 -29.51
CA TYR A 9 15.25 -4.93 -30.83
C TYR A 9 14.42 -3.88 -31.58
N LEU A 10 13.43 -3.28 -30.91
CA LEU A 10 12.57 -2.25 -31.49
C LEU A 10 13.36 -1.04 -31.97
N LYS A 11 14.38 -0.61 -31.22
CA LYS A 11 15.29 0.47 -31.63
C LYS A 11 16.18 0.12 -32.83
N LYS A 12 16.46 -1.17 -33.08
CA LYS A 12 17.18 -1.57 -34.30
C LYS A 12 16.30 -1.45 -35.54
N THR A 13 15.04 -1.85 -35.42
CA THR A 13 14.06 -1.79 -36.52
C THR A 13 13.51 -0.37 -36.74
N VAL A 14 13.36 0.40 -35.66
CA VAL A 14 12.86 1.79 -35.68
C VAL A 14 13.83 2.68 -34.87
N PRO A 15 14.92 3.18 -35.48
CA PRO A 15 15.98 3.93 -34.76
C PRO A 15 15.50 5.15 -33.99
N ASN A 16 14.45 5.80 -34.49
CA ASN A 16 13.91 7.04 -33.91
C ASN A 16 12.83 6.80 -32.84
N VAL A 17 12.55 5.54 -32.46
CA VAL A 17 11.53 5.26 -31.45
C VAL A 17 11.99 5.72 -30.07
N LEU A 18 11.16 6.56 -29.45
CA LEU A 18 11.34 6.94 -28.05
C LEU A 18 10.66 5.89 -27.16
N ALA A 19 11.45 5.22 -26.35
CA ALA A 19 10.96 4.27 -25.35
C ALA A 19 11.04 4.90 -23.97
N VAL A 20 9.89 5.09 -23.33
CA VAL A 20 9.78 5.59 -21.96
C VAL A 20 9.25 4.46 -21.09
N HIS A 21 9.81 4.31 -19.90
CA HIS A 21 9.29 3.34 -18.93
C HIS A 21 7.93 3.79 -18.41
N CYS A 22 7.03 2.83 -18.16
CA CYS A 22 5.74 3.13 -17.57
C CYS A 22 5.91 3.75 -16.17
N VAL A 23 5.35 4.95 -15.98
CA VAL A 23 5.45 5.73 -14.74
C VAL A 23 4.77 5.01 -13.58
N ILE A 24 3.62 4.39 -13.83
CA ILE A 24 2.91 3.55 -12.85
C ILE A 24 3.79 2.38 -12.40
N HIS A 25 4.51 1.75 -13.33
CA HIS A 25 5.42 0.67 -12.99
C HIS A 25 6.58 1.16 -12.11
N ARG A 26 7.19 2.31 -12.43
CA ARG A 26 8.24 2.91 -11.59
C ARG A 26 7.73 3.29 -10.20
N GLN A 27 6.56 3.91 -10.12
CA GLN A 27 5.90 4.26 -8.86
C GLN A 27 5.67 3.00 -8.00
N HIS A 28 5.19 1.92 -8.62
CA HIS A 28 4.98 0.65 -7.95
C HIS A 28 6.27 0.05 -7.39
N LEU A 29 7.39 0.16 -8.12
CA LEU A 29 8.69 -0.28 -7.60
C LEU A 29 9.11 0.50 -6.34
N VAL A 30 8.85 1.81 -6.30
CA VAL A 30 9.12 2.61 -5.09
C VAL A 30 8.24 2.16 -3.93
N ALA A 31 6.95 1.94 -4.16
CA ALA A 31 6.02 1.51 -3.11
C ALA A 31 6.35 0.13 -2.50
N LYS A 32 7.23 -0.66 -3.14
CA LYS A 32 7.76 -1.91 -2.56
C LYS A 32 8.91 -1.70 -1.59
N ASN A 33 9.48 -0.50 -1.51
CA ASN A 33 10.56 -0.17 -0.59
C ASN A 33 10.02 -0.04 0.84
N LEU A 34 9.79 -1.17 1.49
CA LEU A 34 9.35 -1.27 2.88
C LEU A 34 10.54 -1.68 3.76
N SER A 35 10.61 -1.15 4.97
CA SER A 35 11.49 -1.70 6.01
C SER A 35 11.06 -3.13 6.36
N GLU A 36 11.96 -3.93 6.96
CA GLU A 36 11.66 -5.29 7.38
C GLU A 36 10.41 -5.36 8.28
N ARG A 37 10.31 -4.44 9.25
CA ARG A 37 9.16 -4.29 10.15
C ARG A 37 7.84 -4.06 9.40
N LEU A 38 7.83 -3.12 8.46
CA LEU A 38 6.63 -2.80 7.67
C LEU A 38 6.28 -3.93 6.68
N HIS A 39 7.29 -4.58 6.11
CA HIS A 39 7.10 -5.75 5.27
C HIS A 39 6.44 -6.90 6.04
N LYS A 40 6.92 -7.16 7.26
CA LYS A 40 6.36 -8.17 8.17
C LYS A 40 4.91 -7.87 8.54
N SER A 41 4.60 -6.61 8.84
CA SER A 41 3.23 -6.15 9.11
C SER A 41 2.28 -6.44 7.94
N LEU A 42 2.72 -6.12 6.73
CA LEU A 42 1.96 -6.39 5.52
C LEU A 42 1.79 -7.90 5.28
N HIS A 43 2.80 -8.70 5.60
CA HIS A 43 2.72 -10.15 5.49
C HIS A 43 1.69 -10.74 6.44
N TYR A 44 1.54 -10.20 7.66
CA TYR A 44 0.47 -10.63 8.58
C TYR A 44 -0.93 -10.36 8.02
N VAL A 45 -1.14 -9.18 7.42
CA VAL A 45 -2.41 -8.86 6.74
C VAL A 45 -2.69 -9.86 5.62
N ILE A 46 -1.71 -10.12 4.75
CA ILE A 46 -1.86 -11.08 3.65
C ILE A 46 -2.15 -12.49 4.18
N SER A 47 -1.47 -12.89 5.24
CA SER A 47 -1.66 -14.20 5.88
C SER A 47 -3.08 -14.35 6.42
N ALA A 48 -3.62 -13.31 7.06
CA ALA A 48 -4.99 -13.30 7.58
C ALA A 48 -6.02 -13.38 6.46
N ILE A 49 -5.85 -12.57 5.40
CA ILE A 49 -6.72 -12.62 4.21
C ILE A 49 -6.69 -14.01 3.59
N ASN A 50 -5.52 -14.59 3.37
CA ASN A 50 -5.38 -15.91 2.78
C ASN A 50 -6.03 -16.99 3.66
N LYS A 51 -5.87 -16.92 4.98
CA LYS A 51 -6.48 -17.87 5.93
C LYS A 51 -8.01 -17.85 5.87
N ILE A 52 -8.59 -16.67 5.73
CA ILE A 52 -10.05 -16.49 5.62
C ILE A 52 -10.53 -16.89 4.22
N LYS A 53 -9.93 -16.32 3.17
CA LYS A 53 -10.46 -16.43 1.81
C LYS A 53 -10.10 -17.71 1.06
N ASN A 54 -9.02 -18.42 1.40
CA ASN A 54 -8.66 -19.67 0.71
C ASN A 54 -9.52 -20.87 1.14
N ASN A 55 -10.36 -20.70 2.15
CA ASN A 55 -11.32 -21.70 2.59
C ASN A 55 -12.73 -21.14 2.41
N SER A 56 -13.52 -21.76 1.52
CA SER A 56 -14.86 -21.29 1.18
C SER A 56 -15.83 -21.26 2.37
N LEU A 57 -15.66 -22.19 3.34
CA LEU A 57 -16.42 -22.16 4.57
C LEU A 57 -16.00 -20.96 5.44
N ASN A 58 -14.70 -20.70 5.57
CA ASN A 58 -14.22 -19.55 6.33
C ASN A 58 -14.66 -18.21 5.71
N ASP A 59 -14.58 -18.06 4.38
CA ASP A 59 -15.02 -16.84 3.68
C ASP A 59 -16.52 -16.59 3.92
N ARG A 60 -17.34 -17.65 3.87
CA ARG A 60 -18.78 -17.56 4.18
C ARG A 60 -19.05 -17.23 5.65
N LEU A 61 -18.39 -17.91 6.58
CA LEU A 61 -18.55 -17.67 8.03
C LEU A 61 -18.08 -16.26 8.41
N PHE A 62 -17.00 -15.78 7.80
CA PHE A 62 -16.53 -14.42 7.99
C PHE A 62 -17.54 -13.40 7.47
N GLY A 63 -18.15 -13.64 6.32
CA GLY A 63 -19.21 -12.76 5.82
C GLY A 63 -20.48 -12.75 6.68
N GLN A 64 -20.82 -13.88 7.31
CA GLN A 64 -21.87 -13.94 8.32
C GLN A 64 -21.50 -13.11 9.55
N LEU A 65 -20.29 -13.30 10.09
CA LEU A 65 -19.79 -12.52 11.21
C LEU A 65 -19.82 -11.00 10.93
N CYS A 66 -19.38 -10.57 9.75
CA CYS A 66 -19.45 -9.17 9.35
C CYS A 66 -20.88 -8.64 9.28
N THR A 67 -21.84 -9.47 8.86
CA THR A 67 -23.26 -9.08 8.85
C THR A 67 -23.81 -8.97 10.28
N GLU A 68 -23.41 -9.87 11.18
CA GLU A 68 -23.78 -9.84 12.60
C GLU A 68 -23.19 -8.63 13.33
N ASN A 69 -21.99 -8.21 12.96
CA ASN A 69 -21.29 -7.04 13.51
C ASN A 69 -21.69 -5.70 12.86
N ASP A 70 -22.68 -5.70 11.95
CA ASP A 70 -23.13 -4.51 11.20
C ASP A 70 -21.99 -3.77 10.46
N GLU A 71 -21.07 -4.54 9.88
CA GLU A 71 -19.92 -4.01 9.16
C GLU A 71 -20.31 -3.44 7.78
N GLU A 72 -19.60 -2.39 7.33
CA GLU A 72 -19.79 -1.80 5.98
C GLU A 72 -19.52 -2.84 4.86
N PHE A 73 -18.66 -3.82 5.11
CA PHE A 73 -18.29 -4.85 4.14
C PHE A 73 -18.47 -6.25 4.73
N ASN A 74 -18.97 -7.17 3.91
CA ASN A 74 -19.14 -8.57 4.29
C ASN A 74 -18.04 -9.50 3.74
N GLN A 75 -16.99 -8.95 3.12
CA GLN A 75 -15.93 -9.77 2.52
C GLN A 75 -14.62 -9.01 2.40
N LEU A 76 -13.51 -9.72 2.65
CA LEU A 76 -12.17 -9.23 2.35
C LEU A 76 -11.88 -9.27 0.84
N LEU A 77 -10.96 -8.42 0.39
CA LEU A 77 -10.43 -8.44 -0.97
C LEU A 77 -9.18 -9.31 -1.04
N PHE A 78 -9.07 -10.15 -2.08
CA PHE A 78 -7.82 -10.83 -2.38
C PHE A 78 -6.76 -9.82 -2.83
N HIS A 79 -5.54 -10.02 -2.35
CA HIS A 79 -4.37 -9.35 -2.91
C HIS A 79 -3.80 -10.20 -4.05
N THR A 80 -3.51 -9.56 -5.20
CA THR A 80 -2.66 -10.13 -6.24
C THR A 80 -1.50 -9.20 -6.46
N GLU A 81 -0.26 -9.70 -6.44
CA GLU A 81 0.93 -8.85 -6.63
C GLU A 81 0.95 -8.11 -7.97
N VAL A 82 0.25 -8.66 -8.97
CA VAL A 82 0.19 -8.13 -10.35
C VAL A 82 -0.61 -6.83 -10.44
N ARG A 83 -1.65 -6.67 -9.60
CA ARG A 83 -2.53 -5.49 -9.64
C ARG A 83 -2.28 -4.64 -8.41
N TRP A 84 -1.25 -3.81 -8.49
CA TRP A 84 -0.89 -2.78 -7.52
C TRP A 84 -2.07 -2.08 -6.82
N LEU A 85 -3.04 -1.56 -7.59
CA LEU A 85 -4.22 -0.85 -7.06
C LEU A 85 -5.00 -1.69 -6.05
N SER A 86 -4.96 -3.02 -6.23
CA SER A 86 -5.60 -3.96 -5.32
C SER A 86 -4.96 -3.97 -3.94
N LYS A 87 -3.67 -3.62 -3.78
CA LYS A 87 -3.00 -3.62 -2.47
C LYS A 87 -3.56 -2.53 -1.55
N GLY A 88 -3.72 -1.31 -2.06
CA GLY A 88 -4.31 -0.22 -1.25
C GLY A 88 -5.79 -0.45 -0.96
N ALA A 89 -6.58 -0.93 -1.92
CA ALA A 89 -7.99 -1.26 -1.69
C ALA A 89 -8.16 -2.43 -0.71
N CYS A 90 -7.26 -3.42 -0.80
CA CYS A 90 -7.21 -4.57 0.10
C CYS A 90 -6.87 -4.16 1.54
N LEU A 91 -5.84 -3.33 1.73
CA LEU A 91 -5.50 -2.78 3.04
C LEU A 91 -6.62 -1.92 3.63
N ASP A 92 -7.22 -1.03 2.83
CA ASP A 92 -8.35 -0.18 3.26
C ASP A 92 -9.51 -1.03 3.77
N ARG A 93 -9.93 -2.04 2.99
CA ARG A 93 -11.02 -2.93 3.43
C ARG A 93 -10.63 -3.80 4.62
N PHE A 94 -9.41 -4.31 4.65
CA PHE A 94 -8.92 -5.10 5.77
C PHE A 94 -8.93 -4.29 7.06
N TYR A 95 -8.49 -3.04 7.01
CA TYR A 95 -8.44 -2.18 8.20
C TYR A 95 -9.83 -1.74 8.67
N LYS A 96 -10.79 -1.54 7.76
CA LYS A 96 -12.19 -1.30 8.13
C LYS A 96 -12.82 -2.51 8.85
N LEU A 97 -12.45 -3.73 8.45
CA LEU A 97 -12.92 -4.97 9.07
C LEU A 97 -11.98 -5.50 10.15
N PHE A 98 -11.06 -4.67 10.67
CA PHE A 98 -9.93 -5.16 11.47
C PHE A 98 -10.40 -5.91 12.72
N ASP A 99 -11.38 -5.36 13.44
CA ASP A 99 -11.85 -5.95 14.69
C ASP A 99 -12.64 -7.24 14.43
N SER A 100 -13.46 -7.31 13.36
CA SER A 100 -14.09 -8.55 12.89
C SER A 100 -13.06 -9.62 12.46
N VAL A 101 -11.94 -9.22 11.84
CA VAL A 101 -10.83 -10.14 11.52
C VAL A 101 -10.21 -10.69 12.80
N LEU A 102 -9.97 -9.84 13.81
CA LEU A 102 -9.41 -10.30 15.08
C LEU A 102 -10.36 -11.28 15.79
N GLU A 103 -11.66 -10.98 15.79
CA GLU A 103 -12.69 -11.85 16.37
C GLU A 103 -12.71 -13.22 15.66
N PHE A 104 -12.76 -13.21 14.33
CA PHE A 104 -12.75 -14.44 13.54
C PHE A 104 -11.50 -15.30 13.81
N LEU A 105 -10.34 -14.67 13.93
CA LEU A 105 -9.07 -15.37 14.17
C LEU A 105 -8.93 -15.91 15.59
N LYS A 106 -9.71 -15.44 16.57
CA LYS A 106 -9.63 -15.86 17.98
C LYS A 106 -9.69 -17.38 18.16
N THR A 107 -10.51 -18.07 17.37
CA THR A 107 -10.66 -19.54 17.45
C THR A 107 -9.91 -20.30 16.35
N LYS A 108 -9.27 -19.58 15.42
CA LYS A 108 -8.66 -20.15 14.20
C LYS A 108 -7.15 -20.04 14.18
N ASP A 109 -6.60 -18.96 14.70
CA ASP A 109 -5.17 -18.64 14.70
C ASP A 109 -4.87 -17.50 15.68
N ASP A 110 -4.78 -17.82 16.97
CA ASP A 110 -4.57 -16.81 18.02
C ASP A 110 -3.18 -16.16 17.93
N ILE A 111 -2.19 -16.88 17.37
CA ILE A 111 -0.84 -16.34 17.13
C ILE A 111 -0.91 -15.25 16.07
N LEU A 112 -1.57 -15.50 14.94
CA LEU A 112 -1.76 -14.49 13.90
C LEU A 112 -2.59 -13.30 14.42
N ARG A 113 -3.64 -13.56 15.21
CA ARG A 113 -4.43 -12.51 15.87
C ARG A 113 -3.55 -11.62 16.75
N GLY A 114 -2.71 -12.22 17.61
CA GLY A 114 -1.78 -11.49 18.48
C GLY A 114 -0.78 -10.65 17.68
N ASN A 115 -0.26 -11.19 16.57
CA ASN A 115 0.60 -10.43 15.66
C ASN A 115 -0.13 -9.23 15.03
N LEU A 116 -1.37 -9.39 14.56
CA LEU A 116 -2.13 -8.26 14.01
C LEU A 116 -2.34 -7.16 15.05
N ILE A 117 -2.66 -7.51 16.30
CA ILE A 117 -2.80 -6.55 17.40
C ILE A 117 -1.50 -5.80 17.64
N ASN A 118 -0.38 -6.53 17.75
CA ASN A 118 0.94 -5.94 18.02
C ASN A 118 1.42 -4.99 16.92
N TYR A 119 0.97 -5.19 15.68
CA TYR A 119 1.36 -4.39 14.52
C TYR A 119 0.21 -3.48 14.03
N ARG A 120 -0.80 -3.19 14.86
CA ARG A 120 -1.98 -2.40 14.47
C ARG A 120 -1.60 -1.00 13.96
N SER A 121 -0.62 -0.33 14.58
CA SER A 121 -0.13 0.99 14.15
C SER A 121 0.55 0.93 12.78
N ASP A 122 1.39 -0.08 12.54
CA ASP A 122 2.06 -0.29 11.26
C ASP A 122 1.05 -0.53 10.13
N ILE A 123 0.04 -1.35 10.40
CA ILE A 123 -1.03 -1.65 9.44
C ILE A 123 -1.87 -0.39 9.16
N ALA A 124 -2.15 0.42 10.18
CA ALA A 124 -2.87 1.69 10.03
C ALA A 124 -2.09 2.67 9.15
N TYR A 125 -0.80 2.84 9.43
CA TYR A 125 0.11 3.67 8.64
C TYR A 125 0.20 3.20 7.18
N LEU A 126 0.38 1.90 6.96
CA LEU A 126 0.43 1.32 5.62
C LEU A 126 -0.90 1.53 4.88
N THR A 127 -2.03 1.36 5.54
CA THR A 127 -3.35 1.59 4.94
C THR A 127 -3.49 3.03 4.44
N ASP A 128 -3.15 4.02 5.26
CA ASP A 128 -3.21 5.43 4.89
C ASP A 128 -2.22 5.80 3.78
N LEU A 129 -1.02 5.20 3.79
CA LEU A 129 0.01 5.44 2.79
C LEU A 129 -0.37 4.83 1.43
N PHE A 130 -0.78 3.55 1.42
CA PHE A 130 -1.18 2.84 0.21
C PHE A 130 -2.41 3.46 -0.45
N LYS A 131 -3.31 4.09 0.33
CA LYS A 131 -4.41 4.90 -0.21
C LYS A 131 -3.91 6.09 -1.04
N LYS A 132 -2.95 6.88 -0.55
CA LYS A 132 -2.37 8.04 -1.28
C LYS A 132 -1.64 7.63 -2.56
N PHE A 133 -1.00 6.49 -2.46
CA PHE A 133 -0.35 5.81 -3.55
C PHE A 133 -1.35 5.41 -4.65
N ASN A 134 -2.49 4.82 -4.26
CA ASN A 134 -3.60 4.52 -5.16
C ASN A 134 -4.21 5.78 -5.77
N GLU A 135 -4.44 6.83 -4.99
CA GLU A 135 -4.94 8.13 -5.49
C GLU A 135 -4.01 8.72 -6.55
N THR A 136 -2.70 8.71 -6.30
CA THR A 136 -1.70 9.13 -7.30
C THR A 136 -1.74 8.26 -8.54
N ASN A 137 -1.93 6.95 -8.38
CA ASN A 137 -2.01 6.03 -9.50
C ASN A 137 -3.25 6.26 -10.37
N LEU A 138 -4.41 6.53 -9.75
CA LEU A 138 -5.63 6.90 -10.48
C LEU A 138 -5.44 8.18 -11.29
N GLN A 139 -4.74 9.18 -10.74
CA GLN A 139 -4.38 10.38 -11.49
C GLN A 139 -3.46 10.08 -12.68
N LEU A 140 -2.60 9.06 -12.56
CA LEU A 140 -1.69 8.58 -13.63
C LEU A 140 -2.36 7.63 -14.65
N GLN A 141 -3.64 7.28 -14.46
CA GLN A 141 -4.43 6.48 -15.40
C GLN A 141 -5.47 7.31 -16.17
N GLY A 142 -5.60 8.61 -15.89
CA GLY A 142 -6.58 9.46 -16.56
C GLY A 142 -6.31 9.66 -18.05
N ASP A 143 -7.39 9.84 -18.83
CA ASP A 143 -7.36 9.83 -20.30
C ASP A 143 -6.58 10.99 -20.94
N ASP A 144 -6.40 12.11 -20.23
CA ASP A 144 -5.75 13.33 -20.76
C ASP A 144 -4.28 13.50 -20.33
N LEU A 145 -3.57 12.41 -20.05
CA LEU A 145 -2.19 12.48 -19.57
C LEU A 145 -1.17 12.70 -20.69
N ASN A 146 -0.31 13.70 -20.48
CA ASN A 146 0.91 13.90 -21.25
C ASN A 146 2.12 13.90 -20.30
N LEU A 147 3.34 13.87 -20.86
CA LEU A 147 4.57 13.80 -20.06
C LEU A 147 4.70 14.94 -19.04
N ILE A 148 4.23 16.14 -19.39
CA ILE A 148 4.28 17.32 -18.50
C ILE A 148 3.34 17.12 -17.31
N LYS A 149 2.08 16.74 -17.56
CA LYS A 149 1.09 16.45 -16.50
C LYS A 149 1.57 15.30 -15.60
N THR A 150 2.12 14.25 -16.19
CA THR A 150 2.67 13.11 -15.44
C THR A 150 3.83 13.54 -14.54
N LYS A 151 4.76 14.36 -15.06
CA LYS A 151 5.85 14.92 -14.24
C LYS A 151 5.30 15.74 -13.08
N ASN A 152 4.30 16.60 -13.32
CA ASN A 152 3.69 17.42 -12.28
C ASN A 152 3.03 16.57 -11.19
N ILE A 153 2.33 15.49 -11.54
CA ILE A 153 1.71 14.57 -10.57
C ILE A 153 2.77 13.92 -9.68
N ILE A 154 3.86 13.40 -10.28
CA ILE A 154 4.96 12.78 -9.53
C ILE A 154 5.68 13.79 -8.64
N SER A 155 6.00 14.98 -9.16
CA SER A 155 6.64 16.05 -8.38
C SER A 155 5.75 16.52 -7.22
N ALA A 156 4.44 16.64 -7.44
CA ALA A 156 3.50 16.97 -6.36
C ALA A 156 3.45 15.86 -5.30
N PHE A 157 3.51 14.59 -5.70
CA PHE A 157 3.56 13.47 -4.76
C PHE A 157 4.86 13.45 -3.94
N LEU A 158 6.01 13.75 -4.57
CA LEU A 158 7.30 13.90 -3.90
C LEU A 158 7.26 14.98 -2.80
N ILE A 159 6.72 16.16 -3.11
CA ILE A 159 6.55 17.25 -2.14
C ILE A 159 5.63 16.81 -0.99
N LYS A 160 4.54 16.10 -1.32
CA LYS A 160 3.62 15.54 -0.32
C LYS A 160 4.31 14.54 0.61
N LEU A 161 5.22 13.69 0.14
CA LEU A 161 5.97 12.76 1.01
C LEU A 161 6.78 13.49 2.08
N LEU A 162 7.47 14.57 1.72
CA LEU A 162 8.21 15.41 2.67
C LEU A 162 7.27 16.10 3.67
N MET A 163 6.12 16.60 3.18
CA MET A 163 5.10 17.18 4.04
C MET A 163 4.56 16.15 5.05
N TYR A 164 4.24 14.94 4.59
CA TYR A 164 3.79 13.84 5.44
C TYR A 164 4.82 13.50 6.52
N LYS A 165 6.09 13.40 6.15
CA LYS A 165 7.19 13.16 7.09
C LYS A 165 7.24 14.24 8.16
N ARG A 166 7.22 15.52 7.76
CA ARG A 166 7.25 16.66 8.67
C ARG A 166 6.07 16.66 9.64
N ASN A 167 4.87 16.41 9.13
CA ASN A 167 3.65 16.40 9.94
C ASN A 167 3.64 15.23 10.93
N LEU A 168 4.03 14.02 10.50
CA LEU A 168 4.19 12.88 11.41
C LEU A 168 5.24 13.17 12.51
N GLY A 169 6.36 13.79 12.16
CA GLY A 169 7.37 14.22 13.13
C GLY A 169 6.87 15.26 14.14
N ARG A 170 5.86 16.05 13.77
CA ARG A 170 5.14 17.00 14.64
C ARG A 170 3.94 16.38 15.37
N LYS A 171 3.69 15.08 15.18
CA LYS A 171 2.50 14.38 15.70
C LYS A 171 1.18 14.96 15.16
N GLU A 172 1.22 15.49 13.94
CA GLU A 172 0.05 15.96 13.19
C GLU A 172 -0.41 14.87 12.22
N PHE A 173 -1.58 14.26 12.49
CA PHE A 173 -2.04 13.06 11.79
C PHE A 173 -3.19 13.32 10.80
N ILE A 174 -3.46 14.57 10.41
CA ILE A 174 -4.61 14.89 9.55
C ILE A 174 -4.57 14.14 8.20
N GLN A 175 -3.37 13.86 7.67
CA GLN A 175 -3.22 13.06 6.45
C GLN A 175 -3.23 11.55 6.71
N PHE A 176 -3.18 11.09 7.95
CA PHE A 176 -3.13 9.67 8.33
C PHE A 176 -4.23 9.36 9.36
N PRO A 177 -5.51 9.38 8.95
CA PRO A 177 -6.64 9.21 9.86
C PRO A 177 -6.66 7.85 10.56
N ASN A 178 -6.33 6.75 9.86
CA ASN A 178 -6.26 5.43 10.49
C ASN A 178 -5.14 5.39 11.53
N LEU A 179 -3.95 5.89 11.17
CA LEU A 179 -2.85 5.99 12.13
C LEU A 179 -3.21 6.89 13.31
N SER A 180 -3.96 7.97 13.11
CA SER A 180 -4.36 8.90 14.16
C SER A 180 -5.09 8.20 15.31
N MET A 181 -5.95 7.24 14.98
CA MET A 181 -6.75 6.45 15.92
C MET A 181 -5.97 5.27 16.53
N ALA A 182 -4.93 4.78 15.85
CA ALA A 182 -4.10 3.71 16.36
C ALA A 182 -3.20 4.16 17.53
N GLN A 183 -3.06 3.29 18.53
CA GLN A 183 -2.05 3.45 19.58
C GLN A 183 -0.66 3.29 18.95
N LYS A 184 0.19 4.30 19.13
CA LYS A 184 1.52 4.42 18.52
C LYS A 184 2.46 5.11 19.49
N ASN A 185 3.73 4.74 19.46
CA ASN A 185 4.78 5.35 20.28
C ASN A 185 5.76 6.19 19.41
N ASP A 186 6.73 6.84 20.05
CA ASP A 186 7.70 7.69 19.33
C ASP A 186 8.65 6.89 18.42
N GLU A 187 8.91 5.61 18.73
CA GLU A 187 9.71 4.70 17.89
C GLU A 187 8.97 4.34 16.59
N ASP A 188 7.65 4.13 16.67
CA ASP A 188 6.78 3.92 15.52
C ASP A 188 6.84 5.13 14.58
N LEU A 189 6.69 6.34 15.14
CA LEU A 189 6.75 7.58 14.38
C LEU A 189 8.11 7.78 13.71
N MET A 190 9.20 7.46 14.41
CA MET A 190 10.55 7.50 13.85
C MET A 190 10.66 6.54 12.65
N THR A 191 10.16 5.31 12.80
CA THR A 191 10.13 4.30 11.74
C THR A 191 9.37 4.81 10.51
N TYR A 192 8.20 5.42 10.71
CA TYR A 192 7.37 5.94 9.61
C TYR A 192 8.02 7.14 8.92
N CYS A 193 8.67 8.03 9.68
CA CYS A 193 9.41 9.17 9.11
C CYS A 193 10.61 8.71 8.28
N GLN A 194 11.36 7.72 8.76
CA GLN A 194 12.48 7.12 8.03
C GLN A 194 12.00 6.43 6.74
N HIS A 195 10.87 5.72 6.81
CA HIS A 195 10.29 5.09 5.64
C HIS A 195 9.84 6.11 4.58
N LEU A 196 9.19 7.21 4.98
CA LEU A 196 8.82 8.28 4.04
C LEU A 196 10.04 8.94 3.39
N GLU A 197 11.14 9.11 4.13
CA GLU A 197 12.40 9.61 3.59
C GLU A 197 13.02 8.64 2.58
N ALA A 198 13.00 7.33 2.89
CA ALA A 198 13.49 6.30 1.99
C ALA A 198 12.68 6.23 0.69
N LEU A 199 11.34 6.36 0.78
CA LEU A 199 10.46 6.45 -0.38
C LEU A 199 10.77 7.69 -1.22
N HIS A 200 10.90 8.86 -0.58
CA HIS A 200 11.25 10.10 -1.28
C HIS A 200 12.59 9.97 -2.03
N SER A 201 13.62 9.42 -1.38
CA SER A 201 14.92 9.16 -2.01
C SER A 201 14.84 8.17 -3.17
N ASP A 202 14.06 7.10 -3.07
CA ASP A 202 13.89 6.13 -4.16
C ASP A 202 13.06 6.71 -5.34
N PHE A 203 12.08 7.58 -5.06
CA PHE A 203 11.40 8.33 -6.11
C PHE A 203 12.38 9.22 -6.88
N ASN A 204 13.23 10.01 -6.20
CA ASN A 204 14.21 10.86 -6.89
C ASN A 204 15.13 10.04 -7.79
N LYS A 205 15.70 8.93 -7.28
CA LYS A 205 16.58 8.05 -8.07
C LYS A 205 15.91 7.44 -9.31
N ARG A 206 14.58 7.22 -9.30
CA ARG A 206 13.86 6.56 -10.39
C ARG A 206 13.20 7.51 -11.37
N PHE A 207 13.01 8.77 -10.99
CA PHE A 207 12.30 9.78 -11.77
C PHE A 207 13.17 11.00 -12.15
N GLU A 208 14.44 11.04 -11.74
CA GLU A 208 15.52 11.72 -12.46
C GLU A 208 15.70 11.16 -13.89
#